data_AF-A0A1F3SYX1-F1
#
_entry.id   AF-A0A1F3SYX1-F1
#
_cell.length_a   1.000
_cell.length_b   1.000
_cell.length_c   1.000
_cell.angle_alpha   90.00
_cell.angle_beta   90.00
_cell.angle_gamma   90.00
#
_symmetry.space_group_name_H-M   'P 1'
#
loop_
_entity.id
_entity.type
_entity.pdbx_description
1 polymer ?
#
loop_
_entity_poly.entity_id
_entity_poly.type
_entity_poly.pdbx_seq_one_letter_code
_entity_poly.pdbx_strand_id
1 'polypeptide(L)'
;MYRIVALIYALNLVLMTVGCRKTKDLDVEYRPGFVEKTSKDFLIPRNLKSDIEQKYLQFIRIENPKVVLTDEELLARIPREFLDIQVYLYANSSGVLVHNTKFIIPRGGGEIDLKDYVKGSKGSFYLKIGVSRSNQSDIALDKFHVFFLSEAKERKIQGEKFGAGCKKYMDISRFISNANAAEGVLLNATDQRYLSVVGGIFYFVNFDSERKIYLGALRLSDSRYTNILCEQPNL
;
A
#
# COMPACT_ATOMS: atom_id res chain seq x y z
N MET A 1 0.06 22.85 -41.87
CA MET A 1 0.06 22.91 -40.40
C MET A 1 -0.95 21.88 -39.89
N TYR A 2 -0.50 21.01 -38.98
CA TYR A 2 -1.20 19.94 -38.26
C TYR A 2 -1.86 18.81 -39.07
N ARG A 3 -1.04 17.79 -39.37
CA ARG A 3 -1.46 16.38 -39.41
C ARG A 3 -1.23 15.78 -38.02
N ILE A 4 -2.23 15.08 -37.48
CA ILE A 4 -2.18 13.71 -36.93
C ILE A 4 -3.57 13.44 -36.37
N VAL A 5 -4.35 12.71 -37.16
CA VAL A 5 -5.63 12.10 -36.79
C VAL A 5 -5.32 10.71 -36.22
N ALA A 6 -6.09 10.35 -35.20
CA ALA A 6 -6.12 9.10 -34.48
C ALA A 6 -5.95 7.85 -35.36
N LEU A 7 -5.19 6.87 -34.86
CA LEU A 7 -5.14 5.52 -35.40
C LEU A 7 -5.60 4.53 -34.33
N ILE A 8 -6.80 4.04 -34.58
CA ILE A 8 -7.59 3.05 -33.86
C ILE A 8 -7.33 1.69 -34.54
N TYR A 9 -6.99 0.69 -33.72
CA TYR A 9 -7.15 -0.76 -33.90
C TYR A 9 -6.33 -1.54 -34.95
N ALA A 10 -5.49 -2.44 -34.44
CA ALA A 10 -5.29 -3.80 -34.96
C ALA A 10 -4.96 -4.69 -33.73
N LEU A 11 -5.93 -5.45 -33.21
CA LEU A 11 -6.20 -6.86 -33.56
C LEU A 11 -5.03 -7.80 -33.20
N ASN A 12 -5.12 -8.44 -32.03
CA ASN A 12 -4.87 -9.87 -31.91
C ASN A 12 -5.67 -10.44 -30.74
N LEU A 13 -6.76 -11.08 -31.13
CA LEU A 13 -7.64 -11.90 -30.33
C LEU A 13 -6.92 -13.22 -30.02
N VAL A 14 -6.22 -13.31 -28.89
CA VAL A 14 -5.83 -14.61 -28.33
C VAL A 14 -6.88 -15.00 -27.30
N LEU A 15 -7.66 -16.00 -27.67
CA LEU A 15 -8.50 -16.80 -26.78
C LEU A 15 -7.65 -17.35 -25.62
N MET A 16 -7.55 -16.59 -24.54
CA MET A 16 -7.25 -17.15 -23.24
C MET A 16 -8.57 -17.71 -22.73
N THR A 17 -8.72 -19.04 -22.83
CA THR A 17 -9.66 -19.75 -21.99
C THR A 17 -9.38 -19.32 -20.55
N VAL A 18 -10.30 -18.56 -19.97
CA VAL A 18 -10.30 -18.23 -18.54
C VAL A 18 -10.68 -19.51 -17.81
N GLY A 19 -9.74 -20.47 -17.79
CA GLY A 19 -9.73 -21.47 -16.76
C GLY A 19 -9.51 -20.72 -15.46
N CYS A 20 -10.51 -20.71 -14.59
CA CYS A 20 -10.32 -20.44 -13.17
C CYS A 20 -9.28 -21.44 -12.65
N ARG A 21 -8.00 -21.11 -12.79
CA ARG A 21 -6.94 -21.73 -12.02
C ARG A 21 -7.20 -21.27 -10.60
N LYS A 22 -7.79 -22.16 -9.79
CA LYS A 22 -7.62 -22.09 -8.34
C LYS A 22 -6.12 -21.93 -8.13
N THR A 23 -5.72 -20.75 -7.67
CA THR A 23 -4.38 -20.52 -7.12
C THR A 23 -4.22 -21.59 -6.07
N LYS A 24 -3.37 -22.58 -6.35
CA LYS A 24 -2.85 -23.43 -5.29
C LYS A 24 -2.16 -22.46 -4.35
N ASP A 25 -2.72 -22.24 -3.17
CA ASP A 25 -1.93 -21.81 -2.03
C ASP A 25 -0.83 -22.87 -1.90
N LEU A 26 0.32 -22.59 -2.52
CA LEU A 26 1.55 -23.27 -2.17
C LEU A 26 1.70 -22.99 -0.68
N ASP A 27 1.90 -24.04 0.13
CA ASP A 27 2.26 -23.92 1.54
C ASP A 27 3.61 -23.20 1.63
N VAL A 28 3.57 -21.88 1.51
CA VAL A 28 4.73 -21.01 1.64
C VAL A 28 5.03 -20.93 3.13
N GLU A 29 6.15 -21.51 3.55
CA GLU A 29 6.62 -21.37 4.92
C GLU A 29 7.11 -19.93 5.15
N TYR A 30 6.52 -19.25 6.15
CA TYR A 30 6.90 -17.90 6.55
C TYR A 30 7.63 -17.89 7.88
N ARG A 31 8.74 -17.17 7.96
CA ARG A 31 9.37 -16.82 9.23
C ARG A 31 8.80 -15.51 9.79
N PRO A 32 8.79 -15.32 11.12
CA PRO A 32 8.38 -14.05 11.70
C PRO A 32 9.38 -12.94 11.35
N GLY A 33 8.87 -11.79 10.93
CA GLY A 33 9.63 -10.56 10.72
C GLY A 33 9.56 -9.62 11.92
N PHE A 34 10.52 -8.73 12.00
CA PHE A 34 10.61 -7.68 13.03
C PHE A 34 10.11 -6.33 12.50
N VAL A 35 9.48 -5.55 13.38
CA VAL A 35 8.96 -4.21 13.10
C VAL A 35 9.76 -3.20 13.93
N GLU A 36 10.47 -2.27 13.28
CA GLU A 36 11.45 -1.40 13.95
C GLU A 36 10.79 -0.31 14.83
N LYS A 37 9.65 0.24 14.38
CA LYS A 37 8.94 1.33 15.06
C LYS A 37 7.45 1.08 15.06
N THR A 38 6.75 1.58 16.09
CA THR A 38 5.30 1.41 16.27
C THR A 38 4.53 2.74 16.20
N SER A 39 3.29 2.63 15.73
CA SER A 39 2.32 3.64 15.27
C SER A 39 2.17 5.04 15.86
N LYS A 40 2.68 5.35 17.06
CA LYS A 40 2.39 6.66 17.68
C LYS A 40 2.97 7.85 16.90
N ASP A 41 3.89 7.59 15.97
CA ASP A 41 4.71 8.62 15.33
C ASP A 41 4.41 8.87 13.83
N PHE A 42 3.45 8.15 13.22
CA PHE A 42 3.13 8.39 11.79
C PHE A 42 2.24 9.62 11.60
N LEU A 43 2.87 10.73 11.24
CA LEU A 43 2.19 11.98 10.91
C LEU A 43 1.48 11.87 9.55
N ILE A 44 0.14 11.94 9.56
CA ILE A 44 -0.65 12.07 8.35
C ILE A 44 -0.46 13.49 7.78
N PRO A 45 0.01 13.66 6.53
CA PRO A 45 0.13 14.96 5.90
C PRO A 45 -1.20 15.74 5.90
N ARG A 46 -1.15 17.07 6.08
CA ARG A 46 -2.36 17.90 6.19
C ARG A 46 -3.32 17.76 5.00
N ASN A 47 -2.76 17.76 3.79
CA ASN A 47 -3.51 17.54 2.55
C ASN A 47 -4.17 16.15 2.52
N LEU A 48 -3.44 15.10 2.87
CA LEU A 48 -4.02 13.75 2.96
C LEU A 48 -5.11 13.67 4.04
N LYS A 49 -4.90 14.32 5.19
CA LYS A 49 -5.91 14.40 6.24
C LYS A 49 -7.19 15.05 5.72
N SER A 50 -7.10 16.18 5.03
CA SER A 50 -8.25 16.85 4.44
C SER A 50 -8.98 15.97 3.43
N ASP A 51 -8.26 15.24 2.58
CA ASP A 51 -8.87 14.31 1.61
C ASP A 51 -9.60 13.15 2.31
N ILE A 52 -9.02 12.61 3.39
CA ILE A 52 -9.65 11.57 4.22
C ILE A 52 -10.94 12.11 4.85
N GLU A 53 -10.89 13.32 5.42
CA GLU A 53 -12.04 13.98 6.04
C GLU A 53 -13.17 14.24 5.04
N GLN A 54 -12.83 14.71 3.83
CA GLN A 54 -13.82 14.90 2.76
C GLN A 54 -14.47 13.59 2.32
N LYS A 55 -13.68 12.52 2.11
CA LYS A 55 -14.23 11.20 1.74
C LYS A 55 -15.09 10.61 2.86
N TYR A 56 -14.71 10.82 4.12
CA TYR A 56 -15.51 10.41 5.27
C TYR A 56 -16.87 11.14 5.32
N LEU A 57 -16.89 12.46 5.13
CA LEU A 57 -18.13 13.24 5.10
C LEU A 57 -19.05 12.75 3.97
N GLN A 58 -18.51 12.56 2.76
CA GLN A 58 -19.26 12.00 1.63
C GLN A 58 -19.88 10.64 1.98
N PHE A 59 -19.08 9.73 2.54
CA PHE A 59 -19.54 8.41 2.97
C PHE A 59 -20.68 8.50 3.99
N ILE A 60 -20.53 9.30 5.06
CA ILE A 60 -21.56 9.41 6.10
C ILE A 60 -22.84 10.05 5.57
N ARG A 61 -22.77 11.05 4.70
CA ARG A 61 -23.97 11.66 4.10
C ARG A 61 -24.73 10.68 3.22
N ILE A 62 -24.04 9.78 2.54
CA ILE A 62 -24.64 8.72 1.71
C ILE A 62 -25.24 7.61 2.59
N GLU A 63 -24.47 7.06 3.53
CA GLU A 63 -24.88 5.92 4.35
C GLU A 63 -25.89 6.30 5.45
N ASN A 64 -25.84 7.55 5.92
CA ASN A 64 -26.70 8.06 6.98
C ASN A 64 -27.38 9.38 6.57
N PRO A 65 -28.31 9.38 5.60
CA PRO A 65 -28.91 10.60 5.05
C PRO A 65 -29.74 11.40 6.07
N LYS A 66 -30.07 10.82 7.23
CA LYS A 66 -30.79 11.47 8.33
C LYS A 66 -29.89 12.18 9.33
N VAL A 67 -28.56 12.14 9.17
CA VAL A 67 -27.63 12.87 10.05
C VAL A 67 -27.81 14.37 9.87
N VAL A 68 -28.20 15.04 10.97
CA VAL A 68 -28.47 16.49 11.01
C VAL A 68 -27.24 17.32 11.41
N LEU A 69 -26.17 16.66 11.87
CA LEU A 69 -24.93 17.33 12.30
C LEU A 69 -24.28 18.10 11.14
N THR A 70 -23.61 19.21 11.44
CA THR A 70 -22.77 19.92 10.46
C THR A 70 -21.49 19.14 10.15
N ASP A 71 -20.81 19.50 9.07
CA ASP A 71 -19.54 18.86 8.71
C ASP A 71 -18.48 19.10 9.79
N GLU A 72 -18.42 20.30 10.37
CA GLU A 72 -17.52 20.61 11.48
C GLU A 72 -17.82 19.77 12.72
N GLU A 73 -19.08 19.58 13.08
CA GLU A 73 -19.50 18.74 14.21
C GLU A 73 -19.14 17.27 13.98
N LEU A 74 -19.32 16.78 12.74
CA LEU A 74 -18.94 15.43 12.36
C LEU A 74 -17.43 15.22 12.46
N LEU A 75 -16.63 16.15 11.93
CA LEU A 75 -15.17 16.06 11.94
C LEU A 75 -14.58 16.20 13.36
N ALA A 76 -15.16 17.05 14.20
CA ALA A 76 -14.70 17.28 15.57
C ALA A 76 -14.85 16.05 16.48
N ARG A 77 -15.77 15.13 16.15
CA ARG A 77 -16.15 14.00 17.01
C ARG A 77 -15.92 12.63 16.39
N ILE A 78 -15.07 12.52 15.36
CA ILE A 78 -14.79 11.24 14.72
C ILE A 78 -14.13 10.27 15.71
N PRO A 79 -14.80 9.17 16.09
CA PRO A 79 -14.15 8.07 16.80
C PRO A 79 -13.14 7.40 15.85
N ARG A 80 -11.91 7.24 16.33
CA ARG A 80 -10.82 6.62 15.57
C ARG A 80 -10.45 5.30 16.23
N GLU A 81 -10.40 4.26 15.43
CA GLU A 81 -9.90 2.94 15.83
C GLU A 81 -8.72 2.54 14.95
N PHE A 82 -7.84 1.72 15.50
CA PHE A 82 -6.61 1.32 14.82
C PHE A 82 -6.73 -0.09 14.24
N LEU A 83 -6.25 -0.24 13.00
CA LEU A 83 -6.23 -1.50 12.27
C LEU A 83 -5.05 -2.37 12.69
N ASP A 84 -5.25 -3.68 12.60
CA ASP A 84 -4.20 -4.69 12.63
C ASP A 84 -3.75 -4.93 11.17
N ILE A 85 -2.45 -4.80 10.89
CA ILE A 85 -1.89 -5.00 9.54
C ILE A 85 -0.97 -6.21 9.57
N GLN A 86 -1.07 -7.07 8.57
CA GLN A 86 -0.16 -8.18 8.33
C GLN A 86 0.53 -7.97 6.99
N VAL A 87 1.84 -8.19 6.95
CA VAL A 87 2.61 -8.05 5.71
C VAL A 87 3.29 -9.37 5.42
N TYR A 88 3.27 -9.79 4.16
CA TYR A 88 3.89 -11.01 3.69
C TYR A 88 4.87 -10.65 2.58
N LEU A 89 6.12 -11.05 2.77
CA LEU A 89 7.14 -11.02 1.73
C LEU A 89 7.40 -12.45 1.29
N TYR A 90 7.26 -12.76 0.01
CA TYR A 90 7.61 -14.07 -0.51
C TYR A 90 8.15 -14.03 -1.93
N ALA A 91 8.95 -15.02 -2.30
CA ALA A 91 9.47 -15.16 -3.66
C ALA A 91 9.34 -16.60 -4.15
N ASN A 92 8.98 -16.77 -5.41
CA ASN A 92 8.93 -18.10 -6.04
C ASN A 92 10.34 -18.63 -6.38
N SER A 93 11.33 -17.75 -6.51
CA SER A 93 12.72 -18.12 -6.77
C SER A 93 13.61 -17.79 -5.56
N SER A 94 14.60 -18.64 -5.31
CA SER A 94 15.59 -18.40 -4.27
C SER A 94 16.51 -17.23 -4.63
N GLY A 95 17.12 -16.62 -3.61
CA GLY A 95 18.18 -15.62 -3.78
C GLY A 95 17.74 -14.15 -3.77
N VAL A 96 16.45 -13.85 -3.91
CA VAL A 96 15.93 -12.46 -3.81
C VAL A 96 15.68 -12.06 -2.36
N LEU A 97 14.99 -12.94 -1.61
CA LEU A 97 14.74 -12.78 -0.19
C LEU A 97 15.67 -13.66 0.65
N VAL A 98 15.95 -13.26 1.90
CA VAL A 98 16.64 -14.12 2.88
C VAL A 98 15.77 -15.33 3.21
N HIS A 99 14.48 -15.09 3.45
CA HIS A 99 13.42 -16.08 3.62
C HIS A 99 12.07 -15.40 3.37
N ASN A 100 11.04 -16.20 3.08
CA ASN A 100 9.68 -15.66 3.07
C ASN A 100 9.31 -15.26 4.50
N THR A 101 8.75 -14.07 4.66
CA THR A 101 8.61 -13.41 5.96
C THR A 101 7.19 -12.92 6.17
N LYS A 102 6.64 -13.17 7.35
CA LYS A 102 5.35 -12.61 7.79
C LYS A 102 5.61 -11.61 8.92
N PHE A 103 5.06 -10.41 8.77
CA PHE A 103 5.10 -9.36 9.78
C PHE A 103 3.71 -9.18 10.39
N ILE A 104 3.65 -9.05 11.70
CA ILE A 104 2.45 -8.61 12.42
C ILE A 104 2.75 -7.17 12.86
N ILE A 105 2.08 -6.23 12.21
CA ILE A 105 2.26 -4.81 12.48
C ILE A 105 1.40 -4.43 13.69
N PRO A 106 1.97 -3.78 14.71
CA PRO A 106 1.22 -3.30 15.85
C PRO A 106 0.10 -2.33 15.47
N ARG A 107 -0.94 -2.25 16.32
CA ARG A 107 -2.10 -1.39 16.08
C ARG A 107 -1.69 0.05 15.79
N GLY A 108 -2.22 0.56 14.69
CA GLY A 108 -2.02 1.91 14.18
C GLY A 108 -0.85 2.02 13.23
N GLY A 109 -0.01 0.99 13.12
CA GLY A 109 1.07 0.91 12.15
C GLY A 109 2.47 0.61 12.66
N GLY A 110 3.38 0.48 11.70
CA GLY A 110 4.79 0.22 11.96
C GLY A 110 5.69 0.36 10.73
N GLU A 111 7.00 0.32 10.98
CA GLU A 111 8.04 0.41 9.95
C GLU A 111 8.73 -0.95 9.76
N ILE A 112 8.82 -1.38 8.50
CA ILE A 112 9.66 -2.51 8.07
C ILE A 112 10.83 -1.93 7.27
N ASP A 113 12.04 -2.14 7.78
CA ASP A 113 13.26 -1.93 7.03
C ASP A 113 13.59 -3.20 6.23
N LEU A 114 13.52 -3.11 4.90
CA LEU A 114 13.73 -4.20 3.98
C LEU A 114 15.19 -4.66 3.90
N LYS A 115 16.12 -3.96 4.57
CA LYS A 115 17.55 -4.30 4.56
C LYS A 115 17.84 -5.76 4.94
N ASP A 116 17.07 -6.28 5.90
CA ASP A 116 17.31 -7.59 6.52
C ASP A 116 16.58 -8.72 5.78
N TYR A 117 15.72 -8.37 4.83
CA TYR A 117 14.82 -9.32 4.17
C TYR A 117 15.12 -9.47 2.68
N VAL A 118 15.53 -8.40 2.00
CA VAL A 118 15.89 -8.44 0.57
C VAL A 118 17.40 -8.63 0.43
N LYS A 119 17.86 -9.78 -0.08
CA LYS A 119 19.29 -10.13 -0.19
C LYS A 119 19.85 -9.88 -1.59
N GLY A 120 19.07 -10.20 -2.62
CA GLY A 120 19.53 -10.20 -4.00
C GLY A 120 19.45 -8.83 -4.66
N SER A 121 20.40 -8.54 -5.54
CA SER A 121 20.34 -7.38 -6.45
C SER A 121 19.65 -7.68 -7.78
N LYS A 122 19.05 -8.88 -7.93
CA LYS A 122 18.35 -9.33 -9.14
C LYS A 122 17.17 -10.23 -8.76
N GLY A 123 16.14 -10.22 -9.59
CA GLY A 123 14.93 -11.05 -9.43
C GLY A 123 13.75 -10.28 -8.86
N SER A 124 12.66 -11.00 -8.57
CA SER A 124 11.41 -10.42 -8.10
C SER A 124 10.86 -11.15 -6.88
N PHE A 125 10.08 -10.44 -6.08
CA PHE A 125 9.38 -10.95 -4.92
C PHE A 125 8.02 -10.26 -4.81
N TYR A 126 7.14 -10.77 -3.96
CA TYR A 126 5.80 -10.27 -3.76
C TYR A 126 5.68 -9.63 -2.38
N LEU A 127 4.95 -8.52 -2.33
CA LEU A 127 4.49 -7.86 -1.12
C LEU A 127 2.96 -8.02 -1.05
N LYS A 128 2.46 -8.82 -0.11
CA LYS A 128 1.03 -8.98 0.14
C LYS A 128 0.68 -8.40 1.51
N ILE A 129 -0.47 -7.76 1.60
CA ILE A 129 -0.92 -7.03 2.78
C ILE A 129 -2.28 -7.57 3.21
N GLY A 130 -2.39 -8.04 4.45
CA GLY A 130 -3.65 -8.34 5.11
C GLY A 130 -4.00 -7.20 6.06
N VAL A 131 -5.28 -6.86 6.14
CA VAL A 131 -5.79 -5.85 7.08
C VAL A 131 -7.00 -6.44 7.78
N SER A 132 -7.03 -6.32 9.11
CA SER A 132 -8.15 -6.74 9.91
C SER A 132 -8.51 -5.70 10.97
N ARG A 133 -9.77 -5.76 11.42
CA ARG A 133 -10.19 -5.14 12.67
C ARG A 133 -9.93 -6.13 13.79
N SER A 134 -9.63 -5.64 14.98
CA SER A 134 -9.33 -6.51 16.12
C SER A 134 -10.46 -7.49 16.39
N ASN A 135 -10.11 -8.77 16.53
CA ASN A 135 -11.04 -9.90 16.71
C ASN A 135 -11.95 -10.21 15.51
N GLN A 136 -11.65 -9.68 14.31
CA GLN A 136 -12.34 -10.03 13.07
C GLN A 136 -11.36 -10.72 12.08
N SER A 137 -11.92 -11.53 11.18
CA SER A 137 -11.18 -12.09 10.05
C SER A 137 -10.67 -10.97 9.13
N ASP A 138 -9.71 -11.32 8.27
CA ASP A 138 -9.17 -10.41 7.26
C ASP A 138 -10.32 -9.75 6.46
N ILE A 139 -10.26 -8.42 6.38
CA ILE A 139 -11.23 -7.62 5.62
C ILE A 139 -10.65 -7.43 4.22
N ALA A 140 -11.48 -7.65 3.21
CA ALA A 140 -11.08 -7.44 1.84
C ALA A 140 -10.66 -5.98 1.59
N LEU A 141 -9.54 -5.80 0.89
CA LEU A 141 -8.93 -4.49 0.67
C LEU A 141 -9.73 -3.57 -0.25
N ASP A 142 -10.74 -4.10 -0.95
CA ASP A 142 -11.69 -3.30 -1.75
C ASP A 142 -12.57 -2.39 -0.86
N LYS A 143 -12.63 -2.66 0.45
CA LYS A 143 -13.33 -1.81 1.44
C LYS A 143 -12.46 -0.69 2.01
N PHE A 144 -11.19 -0.63 1.65
CA PHE A 144 -10.26 0.37 2.18
C PHE A 144 -9.92 1.42 1.13
N HIS A 145 -9.84 2.66 1.59
CA HIS A 145 -9.05 3.68 0.94
C HIS A 145 -7.59 3.48 1.33
N VAL A 146 -6.74 3.22 0.34
CA VAL A 146 -5.30 3.04 0.54
C VAL A 146 -4.57 4.21 -0.10
N PHE A 147 -3.95 5.05 0.72
CA PHE A 147 -3.14 6.17 0.27
C PHE A 147 -1.67 5.83 0.42
N PHE A 148 -0.86 6.12 -0.58
CA PHE A 148 0.59 5.94 -0.52
C PHE A 148 1.28 7.29 -0.58
N LEU A 149 2.03 7.62 0.47
CA LEU A 149 2.96 8.75 0.52
C LEU A 149 4.36 8.25 0.16
N SER A 150 4.83 8.64 -1.02
CA SER A 150 6.16 8.28 -1.51
C SER A 150 7.25 9.02 -0.73
N GLU A 151 8.18 8.24 -0.17
CA GLU A 151 9.41 8.72 0.46
C GLU A 151 10.65 8.24 -0.30
N ALA A 152 10.48 7.78 -1.54
CA ALA A 152 11.55 7.49 -2.47
C ALA A 152 11.66 8.57 -3.57
N LYS A 153 12.89 8.85 -4.00
CA LYS A 153 13.17 9.73 -5.14
C LYS A 153 12.69 9.09 -6.43
N GLU A 154 12.19 9.91 -7.36
CA GLU A 154 11.94 9.46 -8.73
C GLU A 154 13.30 9.14 -9.38
N ARG A 155 13.42 7.97 -10.00
CA ARG A 155 14.67 7.50 -10.63
C ARG A 155 14.43 7.14 -12.08
N LYS A 156 15.42 7.44 -12.93
CA LYS A 156 15.46 6.94 -14.31
C LYS A 156 16.37 5.72 -14.36
N ILE A 157 15.81 4.55 -14.64
CA ILE A 157 16.55 3.28 -14.71
C ILE A 157 16.32 2.72 -16.11
N GLN A 158 17.40 2.54 -16.89
CA GLN A 158 17.34 2.03 -18.27
C GLN A 158 16.38 2.82 -19.18
N GLY A 159 16.26 4.14 -18.97
CA GLY A 159 15.38 4.99 -19.79
C GLY A 159 13.98 5.20 -19.21
N GLU A 160 13.54 4.33 -18.31
CA GLU A 160 12.20 4.37 -17.71
C GLU A 160 12.20 5.09 -16.35
N LYS A 161 11.08 5.76 -16.04
CA LYS A 161 10.89 6.45 -14.75
C LYS A 161 10.25 5.52 -13.73
N PHE A 162 10.84 5.44 -12.55
CA PHE A 162 10.35 4.66 -11.42
C PHE A 162 10.11 5.56 -10.20
N GLY A 163 9.01 5.28 -9.50
CA GLY A 163 8.59 6.00 -8.31
C GLY A 163 7.87 7.31 -8.58
N ALA A 164 7.16 7.79 -7.56
CA ALA A 164 6.39 9.03 -7.65
C ALA A 164 7.24 10.28 -7.39
N GLY A 165 8.38 10.11 -6.72
CA GLY A 165 9.18 11.21 -6.17
C GLY A 165 8.75 11.62 -4.78
N CYS A 166 9.53 12.51 -4.17
CA CYS A 166 9.41 12.84 -2.76
C CYS A 166 8.12 13.55 -2.39
N LYS A 167 7.52 13.13 -1.26
CA LYS A 167 6.39 13.80 -0.59
C LYS A 167 5.11 13.88 -1.46
N LYS A 168 5.04 13.10 -2.53
CA LYS A 168 3.81 12.94 -3.31
C LYS A 168 3.00 11.82 -2.70
N TYR A 169 1.72 12.10 -2.42
CA TYR A 169 0.78 11.04 -2.06
C TYR A 169 -0.19 10.76 -3.21
N MET A 170 -0.76 9.56 -3.20
CA MET A 170 -1.69 9.09 -4.22
C MET A 170 -2.68 8.10 -3.61
N ASP A 171 -3.91 8.11 -4.11
CA ASP A 171 -4.90 7.07 -3.83
C ASP A 171 -4.58 5.85 -4.71
N ILE A 172 -4.14 4.75 -4.08
CA ILE A 172 -3.76 3.49 -4.73
C ILE A 172 -4.70 2.34 -4.34
N SER A 173 -5.91 2.66 -3.86
CA SER A 173 -6.89 1.69 -3.36
C SER A 173 -7.15 0.57 -4.36
N ARG A 174 -7.42 0.95 -5.62
CA ARG A 174 -7.69 -0.01 -6.71
C ARG A 174 -6.48 -0.88 -7.03
N PHE A 175 -5.28 -0.29 -7.03
CA PHE A 175 -4.05 -1.03 -7.31
C PHE A 175 -3.79 -2.09 -6.24
N ILE A 176 -3.85 -1.71 -4.96
CA ILE A 176 -3.59 -2.61 -3.84
C ILE A 176 -4.67 -3.69 -3.73
N SER A 177 -5.95 -3.32 -3.87
CA SER A 177 -7.04 -4.29 -3.88
C SER A 177 -6.86 -5.34 -4.98
N ASN A 178 -6.53 -4.92 -6.20
CA ASN A 178 -6.32 -5.85 -7.32
C ASN A 178 -5.08 -6.72 -7.13
N ALA A 179 -3.96 -6.12 -6.70
CA ALA A 179 -2.72 -6.83 -6.46
C ALA A 179 -2.91 -7.90 -5.38
N ASN A 180 -3.54 -7.56 -4.25
CA ASN A 180 -3.71 -8.48 -3.12
C ASN A 180 -4.77 -9.56 -3.36
N ALA A 181 -5.76 -9.32 -4.23
CA ALA A 181 -6.68 -10.36 -4.69
C ALA A 181 -5.96 -11.44 -5.52
N ALA A 182 -4.82 -11.10 -6.12
CA ALA A 182 -3.90 -12.03 -6.76
C ALA A 182 -2.80 -12.47 -5.77
N GLU A 183 -1.55 -12.39 -6.19
CA GLU A 183 -0.35 -12.80 -5.45
C GLU A 183 0.23 -11.67 -4.56
N GLY A 184 -0.35 -10.48 -4.60
CA GLY A 184 0.21 -9.27 -4.00
C GLY A 184 0.95 -8.41 -5.04
N VAL A 185 1.62 -7.37 -4.55
CA VAL A 185 2.39 -6.45 -5.40
C VAL A 185 3.69 -7.13 -5.81
N LEU A 186 3.87 -7.39 -7.11
CA LEU A 186 5.13 -7.88 -7.65
C LEU A 186 6.18 -6.76 -7.67
N LEU A 187 7.29 -7.00 -6.99
CA LEU A 187 8.39 -6.06 -6.80
C LEU A 187 9.68 -6.62 -7.39
N ASN A 188 10.45 -5.75 -8.06
CA ASN A 188 11.71 -6.14 -8.71
C ASN A 188 12.91 -5.62 -7.88
N ALA A 189 13.77 -6.53 -7.42
CA ALA A 189 14.97 -6.21 -6.66
C ALA A 189 16.12 -5.65 -7.52
N THR A 190 16.07 -5.88 -8.84
CA THR A 190 17.06 -5.39 -9.80
C THR A 190 17.17 -3.88 -9.77
N ASP A 191 18.39 -3.36 -9.62
CA ASP A 191 18.71 -1.93 -9.51
C ASP A 191 17.90 -1.21 -8.40
N GLN A 192 17.47 -1.97 -7.38
CA GLN A 192 16.64 -1.50 -6.28
C GLN A 192 15.32 -0.87 -6.76
N ARG A 193 14.73 -1.37 -7.86
CA ARG A 193 13.46 -0.84 -8.42
C ARG A 193 12.32 -0.90 -7.42
N TYR A 194 12.24 -1.95 -6.61
CA TYR A 194 11.22 -2.11 -5.56
C TYR A 194 11.18 -0.90 -4.65
N LEU A 195 12.34 -0.38 -4.24
CA LEU A 195 12.42 0.72 -3.28
C LEU A 195 11.86 2.01 -3.88
N SER A 196 12.07 2.26 -5.17
CA SER A 196 11.45 3.40 -5.86
C SER A 196 9.92 3.29 -5.88
N VAL A 197 9.36 2.08 -5.86
CA VAL A 197 7.92 1.83 -5.98
C VAL A 197 7.22 1.83 -4.61
N VAL A 198 7.81 1.18 -3.61
CA VAL A 198 7.16 0.98 -2.30
C VAL A 198 7.81 1.75 -1.15
N GLY A 199 8.94 2.41 -1.38
CA GLY A 199 9.60 3.23 -0.37
C GLY A 199 8.72 4.41 0.05
N GLY A 200 8.16 4.35 1.26
CA GLY A 200 7.19 5.32 1.74
C GLY A 200 6.19 4.74 2.74
N ILE A 201 5.08 5.45 2.91
CA ILE A 201 4.06 5.14 3.91
C ILE A 201 2.72 4.84 3.22
N PHE A 202 2.16 3.68 3.52
CA PHE A 202 0.81 3.27 3.14
C PHE A 202 -0.14 3.57 4.30
N TYR A 203 -1.17 4.38 4.05
CA TYR A 203 -2.25 4.66 4.98
C TYR A 203 -3.49 3.88 4.56
N PHE A 204 -3.92 2.96 5.42
CA PHE A 204 -5.14 2.19 5.26
C PHE A 204 -6.24 2.87 6.05
N VAL A 205 -7.31 3.25 5.34
CA VAL A 205 -8.43 3.97 5.90
C VAL A 205 -9.71 3.25 5.53
N ASN A 206 -10.55 2.97 6.51
CA ASN A 206 -11.88 2.44 6.26
C ASN A 206 -12.92 3.20 7.10
N PHE A 207 -14.08 3.44 6.50
CA PHE A 207 -15.20 4.12 7.12
C PHE A 207 -16.30 3.12 7.42
N ASP A 208 -17.03 3.38 8.49
CA ASP A 208 -18.08 2.49 8.98
C ASP A 208 -19.37 3.26 9.24
N SER A 209 -20.50 2.57 9.11
CA SER A 209 -21.84 3.17 9.22
C SER A 209 -22.09 3.79 10.60
N GLU A 210 -21.40 3.29 11.63
CA GLU A 210 -21.38 3.84 12.99
C GLU A 210 -20.59 5.16 13.14
N ARG A 211 -20.18 5.80 12.04
CA ARG A 211 -19.40 7.06 12.02
C ARG A 211 -17.96 6.91 12.55
N LYS A 212 -17.40 5.72 12.49
CA LYS A 212 -16.01 5.45 12.89
C LYS A 212 -15.07 5.53 11.70
N ILE A 213 -13.82 5.93 11.96
CA ILE A 213 -12.71 5.77 11.03
C ILE A 213 -11.73 4.75 11.60
N TYR A 214 -11.44 3.72 10.82
CA TYR A 214 -10.36 2.78 11.08
C TYR A 214 -9.10 3.21 10.33
N LEU A 215 -7.97 3.27 11.04
CA LEU A 215 -6.70 3.76 10.53
C LEU A 215 -5.56 2.78 10.79
N GLY A 216 -4.68 2.62 9.82
CA GLY A 216 -3.42 1.91 9.98
C GLY A 216 -2.37 2.45 9.03
N ALA A 217 -1.10 2.41 9.44
CA ALA A 217 0.02 2.86 8.63
C ALA A 217 1.07 1.75 8.46
N LEU A 218 1.62 1.62 7.26
CA LEU A 218 2.78 0.75 7.02
C LEU A 218 3.84 1.57 6.33
N ARG A 219 5.00 1.72 6.97
CA ARG A 219 6.17 2.30 6.32
C ARG A 219 7.10 1.21 5.84
N LEU A 220 7.50 1.29 4.58
CA LEU A 220 8.52 0.44 4.00
C LEU A 220 9.74 1.29 3.63
N SER A 221 10.90 0.88 4.10
CA SER A 221 12.18 1.54 3.82
C SER A 221 13.24 0.48 3.49
N ASP A 222 14.42 0.93 3.04
CA ASP A 222 15.62 0.09 3.00
C ASP A 222 16.83 0.95 3.34
N SER A 223 17.31 0.83 4.57
CA SER A 223 18.35 1.72 5.10
C SER A 223 19.72 1.52 4.44
N ARG A 224 19.91 0.47 3.63
CA ARG A 224 21.14 0.32 2.82
C ARG A 224 21.22 1.34 1.69
N TYR A 225 20.09 1.91 1.27
CA TYR A 225 19.99 2.77 0.09
C TYR A 225 19.39 4.14 0.43
N THR A 226 19.93 4.80 1.45
CA THR A 226 19.51 6.15 1.89
C THR A 226 19.58 7.19 0.76
N ASN A 227 20.46 7.00 -0.22
CA ASN A 227 20.58 7.86 -1.39
C ASN A 227 19.34 7.80 -2.32
N ILE A 228 18.59 6.69 -2.32
CA ILE A 228 17.34 6.50 -3.07
C ILE A 228 16.15 7.11 -2.30
N LEU A 229 16.20 7.07 -0.97
CA LEU A 229 15.17 7.65 -0.12
C LEU A 229 15.25 9.18 -0.12
N CYS A 230 14.12 9.80 0.14
CA CYS A 230 14.01 11.24 0.33
C CYS A 230 14.65 11.63 1.66
N GLU A 231 15.22 12.84 1.72
CA GLU A 231 15.62 13.42 2.99
C GLU A 231 14.38 13.53 3.88
N GLN A 232 14.47 12.92 5.06
CA GLN A 232 13.42 13.11 6.05
C GLN A 232 13.42 14.58 6.44
N PRO A 233 12.25 15.25 6.50
CA PRO A 233 12.22 16.55 7.14
C PRO A 233 12.81 16.39 8.54
N ASN A 234 13.74 17.28 8.92
CA ASN A 234 14.05 17.46 10.33
C ASN A 234 12.71 17.80 11.00
N LEU A 235 12.13 16.82 11.69
CA LEU A 235 10.92 16.99 12.48
C LEU A 235 11.25 17.83 13.73
#